data_AF-A0A7L8S701-F1
#
_entry.id   AF-A0A7L8S701-F1
#
_cell.length_a   1.000
_cell.length_b   1.000
_cell.length_c   1.000
_cell.angle_alpha   90.00
_cell.angle_beta   90.00
_cell.angle_gamma   90.00
#
_symmetry.space_group_name_H-M   'P 1'
#
loop_
_entity.id
_entity.type
_entity.pdbx_description
1 polymer ?
#
loop_
_entity_poly.entity_id
_entity_poly.type
_entity_poly.pdbx_seq_one_letter_code
_entity_poly.pdbx_strand_id
1 'polypeptide(L)'
;MTAGQAYTIALEAVRASGLPTYRRHHCGHGIGLEPHEFPTLSPESTTRLESGMVLCVETPFYQLNGQGMMVEDTVVLGDNGTRLLTSLDRQLCMLDI
;
A
#
# COMPACT_ATOMS: atom_id res chain seq x y z
N MET A 1 -7.97 11.32 -8.01
CA MET A 1 -8.03 10.65 -6.70
C MET A 1 -7.05 11.34 -5.76
N THR A 2 -7.38 11.52 -4.49
CA THR A 2 -6.42 11.97 -3.47
C THR A 2 -5.75 10.77 -2.80
N ALA A 3 -4.60 11.00 -2.15
CA ALA A 3 -3.93 9.99 -1.34
C ALA A 3 -4.84 9.43 -0.23
N GLY A 4 -5.68 10.26 0.41
CA GLY A 4 -6.67 9.79 1.39
C GLY A 4 -7.80 8.95 0.81
N GLN A 5 -8.21 9.23 -0.45
CA GLN A 5 -9.14 8.35 -1.16
C GLN A 5 -8.51 7.00 -1.48
N ALA A 6 -7.24 6.98 -1.92
CA ALA A 6 -6.51 5.73 -2.14
C ALA A 6 -6.37 4.91 -0.85
N TYR A 7 -6.08 5.57 0.28
CA TYR A 7 -6.07 4.96 1.60
C TYR A 7 -7.41 4.30 1.95
N THR A 8 -8.51 5.01 1.73
CA THR A 8 -9.86 4.50 2.02
C THR A 8 -10.15 3.24 1.20
N ILE A 9 -9.84 3.25 -0.09
CA ILE A 9 -10.02 2.10 -0.99
C ILE A 9 -9.21 0.89 -0.50
N ALA A 10 -7.93 1.08 -0.17
CA ALA A 10 -7.07 0.01 0.31
C ALA A 10 -7.60 -0.60 1.62
N LEU A 11 -8.01 0.25 2.57
CA LEU A 11 -8.55 -0.18 3.85
C LEU A 11 -9.86 -0.97 3.70
N GLU A 12 -10.75 -0.53 2.82
CA GLU A 12 -12.00 -1.22 2.50
C GLU A 12 -11.76 -2.56 1.79
N ALA A 13 -10.83 -2.60 0.84
CA ALA A 13 -10.47 -3.83 0.14
C ALA A 13 -9.95 -4.91 1.10
N VAL A 14 -9.06 -4.53 2.04
CA VAL A 14 -8.56 -5.48 3.05
C VAL A 14 -9.67 -5.98 3.97
N ARG A 15 -10.57 -5.08 4.41
CA ARG A 15 -11.70 -5.46 5.25
C ARG A 15 -12.66 -6.41 4.54
N ALA A 16 -12.95 -6.14 3.27
CA ALA A 16 -13.79 -6.99 2.44
C ALA A 16 -13.14 -8.34 2.13
N SER A 17 -11.81 -8.41 2.16
CA SER A 17 -11.02 -9.63 1.89
C SER A 17 -10.84 -10.55 3.11
N GLY A 18 -11.66 -10.37 4.16
CA GLY A 18 -11.69 -11.27 5.33
C GLY A 18 -11.06 -10.71 6.60
N LEU A 19 -10.63 -9.45 6.63
CA LEU A 19 -10.06 -8.79 7.81
C LEU A 19 -10.91 -7.57 8.26
N PRO A 20 -12.16 -7.75 8.72
CA PRO A 20 -13.10 -6.64 8.97
C PRO A 20 -12.63 -5.64 10.06
N THR A 21 -11.80 -6.11 10.99
CA THR A 21 -11.20 -5.29 12.06
C THR A 21 -9.89 -4.63 11.64
N TYR A 22 -9.46 -4.76 10.38
CA TYR A 22 -8.23 -4.14 9.89
C TYR A 22 -8.25 -2.63 10.05
N ARG A 23 -7.22 -2.09 10.70
CA ARG A 23 -7.02 -0.66 10.97
C ARG A 23 -5.55 -0.31 10.74
N ARG A 24 -5.31 0.86 10.16
CA ARG A 24 -3.99 1.43 9.93
C ARG A 24 -4.02 2.95 10.02
N HIS A 25 -2.83 3.55 10.08
CA HIS A 25 -2.66 5.00 9.97
C HIS A 25 -2.32 5.42 8.54
N HIS A 26 -1.68 4.55 7.76
CA HIS A 26 -1.43 4.72 6.34
C HIS A 26 -1.45 3.36 5.63
N CYS A 27 -1.48 3.36 4.30
CA CYS A 27 -1.31 2.18 3.46
C CYS A 27 -0.25 2.39 2.36
N GLY A 28 0.68 3.30 2.59
CA GLY A 28 1.75 3.60 1.66
C GLY A 28 2.31 5.00 1.78
N HIS A 29 3.32 5.27 0.97
CA HIS A 29 4.06 6.53 0.91
C HIS A 29 4.71 6.72 -0.47
N GLY A 30 5.19 7.93 -0.75
CA GLY A 30 6.06 8.17 -1.90
C GLY A 30 7.42 7.52 -1.68
N ILE A 31 8.11 7.20 -2.77
CA ILE A 31 9.50 6.68 -2.74
C ILE A 31 10.31 7.30 -3.88
N GLY A 32 11.56 7.64 -3.60
CA GLY A 32 12.45 8.28 -4.57
C GLY A 32 13.92 8.20 -4.14
N LEU A 33 14.51 9.34 -3.82
CA LEU A 33 15.84 9.42 -3.21
C LEU A 33 15.82 8.91 -1.77
N GLU A 34 14.73 9.19 -1.05
CA GLU A 34 14.48 8.67 0.28
C GLU A 34 13.51 7.49 0.22
N PRO A 35 13.64 6.52 1.15
CA PRO A 35 12.72 5.39 1.21
C PRO A 35 11.30 5.84 1.53
N HIS A 36 11.12 6.95 2.24
CA HIS A 36 9.81 7.49 2.61
C HIS A 36 9.71 8.96 2.22
N GLU A 37 8.96 9.23 1.16
CA GLU A 37 8.67 10.56 0.64
C GLU A 37 7.17 10.87 0.66
N PHE A 38 6.82 12.11 0.35
CA PHE A 38 5.42 12.50 0.13
C PHE A 38 4.92 11.99 -1.23
N PRO A 39 3.62 11.69 -1.37
CA PRO A 39 2.59 11.76 -0.33
C PRO A 39 2.53 10.49 0.52
N THR A 40 2.20 10.64 1.80
CA THR A 40 1.70 9.52 2.61
C THR A 40 0.26 9.20 2.22
N LEU A 41 -0.05 7.93 2.03
CA LEU A 41 -1.41 7.44 1.80
C LEU A 41 -2.10 7.24 3.15
N SER A 42 -2.60 8.34 3.73
CA SER A 42 -3.27 8.37 5.04
C SER A 42 -4.67 9.01 4.95
N PRO A 43 -5.57 8.78 5.92
CA PRO A 43 -6.92 9.35 5.89
C PRO A 43 -6.95 10.88 5.76
N GLU A 44 -5.97 11.58 6.33
CA GLU A 44 -5.89 13.04 6.37
C GLU A 44 -5.25 13.63 5.09
N SER A 45 -4.70 12.78 4.22
CA SER A 45 -3.93 13.22 3.06
C SER A 45 -4.82 13.75 1.94
N THR A 46 -4.72 15.05 1.68
CA THR A 46 -5.48 15.76 0.65
C THR A 46 -4.73 15.88 -0.68
N THR A 47 -3.47 15.45 -0.74
CA THR A 47 -2.63 15.50 -1.94
C THR A 47 -3.28 14.76 -3.10
N ARG A 48 -3.39 15.42 -4.26
CA ARG A 48 -3.85 14.76 -5.50
C ARG A 48 -2.76 13.83 -5.99
N LEU A 49 -3.16 12.61 -6.35
CA LEU A 49 -2.28 11.65 -7.01
C LEU A 49 -2.17 12.01 -8.49
N GLU A 50 -0.94 12.12 -8.99
CA GLU A 50 -0.63 12.59 -10.34
C GLU A 50 0.27 11.59 -11.06
N SER A 51 0.21 11.62 -12.39
CA SER A 51 1.07 10.83 -13.26
C SER A 51 2.54 11.13 -12.99
N GLY A 52 3.39 10.11 -13.00
CA GLY A 52 4.80 10.18 -12.66
C GLY A 52 5.11 9.99 -11.17
N MET A 53 4.13 10.06 -10.26
CA MET A 53 4.36 9.72 -8.86
C MET A 53 4.72 8.23 -8.71
N VAL A 54 5.71 7.96 -7.85
CA VAL A 54 6.10 6.60 -7.47
C VAL A 54 5.72 6.39 -6.01
N LEU A 55 4.96 5.33 -5.74
CA LEU A 55 4.40 5.04 -4.44
C LEU A 55 4.73 3.61 -4.02
N CYS A 56 5.05 3.41 -2.76
CA CYS A 56 4.88 2.13 -2.10
C CYS A 56 3.41 2.01 -1.66
N VAL A 57 2.77 0.89 -1.99
CA VAL A 57 1.41 0.53 -1.54
C VAL A 57 1.51 -0.74 -0.72
N GLU A 58 1.12 -0.64 0.54
CA GLU A 58 1.39 -1.65 1.57
C GLU A 58 0.18 -1.85 2.49
N THR A 59 -0.09 -3.11 2.84
CA THR A 59 -1.17 -3.48 3.76
C THR A 59 -0.70 -4.40 4.90
N PRO A 60 0.23 -3.94 5.74
CA PRO A 60 0.74 -4.79 6.79
C PRO A 60 -0.34 -5.11 7.83
N PHE A 61 -0.45 -6.36 8.23
CA PHE A 61 -1.32 -6.86 9.29
C PHE A 61 -0.47 -7.40 10.44
N TYR A 62 -0.84 -7.07 11.67
CA TYR A 62 -0.20 -7.59 12.87
C TYR A 62 -1.26 -8.12 13.83
N GLN A 63 -1.00 -9.28 14.41
CA GLN A 63 -1.79 -9.87 15.49
C GLN A 63 -0.96 -9.91 16.77
N LEU A 64 -1.61 -9.56 17.88
CA LEU A 64 -1.02 -9.73 19.21
C LEU A 64 -0.61 -11.20 19.37
N ASN A 65 0.60 -11.45 19.87
CA ASN A 65 1.25 -12.77 19.95
C ASN A 65 2.06 -13.20 18.71
N GLY A 66 2.44 -12.25 17.85
CA GLY A 66 3.64 -12.39 16.99
C GLY A 66 3.39 -12.84 15.57
N GLN A 67 2.14 -12.96 15.14
CA GLN A 67 1.82 -13.22 13.74
C GLN A 67 1.64 -11.90 13.00
N GLY A 68 2.15 -11.84 11.77
CA GLY A 68 1.96 -10.69 10.91
C GLY A 68 2.31 -11.05 9.48
N MET A 69 1.73 -10.29 8.55
CA MET A 69 2.06 -10.39 7.14
C MET A 69 2.02 -8.99 6.53
N MET A 70 2.79 -8.80 5.47
CA MET A 70 2.71 -7.62 4.64
C MET A 70 2.91 -8.05 3.21
N VAL A 71 2.08 -7.48 2.33
CA VAL A 71 2.37 -7.42 0.91
C VAL A 71 2.55 -5.94 0.59
N GLU A 72 3.66 -5.63 -0.07
CA GLU A 72 4.01 -4.28 -0.50
C GLU A 72 4.43 -4.33 -1.96
N ASP A 73 3.92 -3.39 -2.73
CA ASP A 73 4.30 -3.18 -4.11
C ASP A 73 4.72 -1.73 -4.34
N THR A 74 5.77 -1.55 -5.14
CA THR A 74 6.12 -0.23 -5.66
C THR A 74 5.45 -0.03 -7.00
N VAL A 75 4.76 1.10 -7.17
CA VAL A 75 4.03 1.45 -8.39
C VAL A 75 4.43 2.81 -8.92
N VAL A 76 4.39 2.97 -10.24
CA VAL A 76 4.38 4.28 -10.90
C VAL A 76 2.99 4.57 -11.42
N LEU A 77 2.47 5.75 -11.11
CA LEU A 77 1.21 6.24 -11.64
C LEU A 77 1.45 6.75 -13.07
N GLY A 78 0.63 6.32 -14.03
CA GLY A 78 0.64 6.82 -15.40
C GLY A 78 -0.71 7.39 -15.81
N ASP A 79 -0.74 8.08 -16.94
CA ASP A 79 -1.95 8.76 -17.45
C ASP A 79 -3.11 7.79 -17.72
N ASN A 80 -2.78 6.55 -18.11
CA ASN A 80 -3.75 5.50 -18.47
C ASN A 80 -3.81 4.37 -17.44
N GLY A 81 -3.29 4.60 -16.22
CA GLY A 81 -3.30 3.62 -15.14
C GLY A 81 -1.93 3.43 -14.50
N THR A 82 -1.89 2.48 -13.57
CA THR A 82 -0.74 2.22 -12.71
C THR A 82 0.12 1.09 -13.26
N ARG A 83 1.45 1.23 -13.20
CA ARG A 83 2.41 0.17 -13.55
C ARG A 83 3.17 -0.29 -12.30
N LEU A 84 3.21 -1.61 -12.10
CA LEU A 84 4.02 -2.23 -11.04
C LEU A 84 5.52 -2.17 -11.39
N LEU A 85 6.34 -1.86 -10.40
CA LEU A 85 7.81 -1.93 -10.46
C LEU A 85 8.35 -3.21 -9.80
N THR A 86 7.57 -3.80 -8.90
CA THR A 86 7.84 -5.07 -8.22
C THR A 86 7.18 -6.23 -8.95
N SER A 87 7.88 -7.37 -9.03
CA SER A 87 7.46 -8.55 -9.82
C SER A 87 7.35 -9.85 -9.03
N LEU A 88 7.59 -9.81 -7.71
CA LEU A 88 7.42 -11.00 -6.88
C LEU A 88 5.97 -11.46 -6.87
N ASP A 89 5.78 -12.77 -6.74
CA ASP A 89 4.45 -13.32 -6.53
C ASP A 89 3.92 -12.86 -5.16
N ARG A 90 2.60 -12.63 -5.11
CA ARG A 90 1.87 -12.20 -3.90
C ARG A 90 1.28 -13.39 -3.16
N GLN A 91 1.49 -14.60 -3.66
CA GLN A 91 1.14 -15.85 -2.98
C GLN A 91 2.09 -16.11 -1.81
N LEU A 92 1.58 -16.84 -0.82
CA LEU A 92 2.40 -17.35 0.27
C LEU A 92 3.42 -18.36 -0.28
N CYS A 93 4.71 -18.06 -0.11
CA CYS A 93 5.80 -18.97 -0.44
C CYS A 93 6.29 -19.67 0.83
N MET A 94 6.27 -21.01 0.82
CA MET A 94 6.85 -21.84 1.87
C MET A 94 8.31 -22.14 1.50
N LEU A 95 9.24 -21.80 2.38
CA LEU A 95 10.66 -22.09 2.21
C LEU A 95 11.00 -23.40 2.93
N ASP A 96 11.65 -24.32 2.23
CA ASP A 96 12.29 -25.48 2.85
C ASP A 96 13.66 -25.03 3.38
N ILE A 97 13.69 -24.59 4.64
CA ILE A 97 14.88 -24.12 5.36
C ILE A 97 15.42 -25.18 6.31
#